data_AF-A0A940W4H2-F1
#
_entry.id   AF-A0A940W4H2-F1
#
_cell.length_a   1.000
_cell.length_b   1.000
_cell.length_c   1.000
_cell.angle_alpha   90.00
_cell.angle_beta   90.00
_cell.angle_gamma   90.00
#
_symmetry.space_group_name_H-M   'P 1'
#
loop_
_entity.id
_entity.type
_entity.pdbx_description
1 polymer ?
#
loop_
_entity_poly.entity_id
_entity_poly.type
_entity_poly.pdbx_seq_one_letter_code
_entity_poly.pdbx_strand_id
1 'polypeptide(L)' 'MYGLSWQIVPAVLGEMMSDPDPARSQRVMEALVKMKKLDLAELEKAYGKTKAA' A
#
# COMPACT_ATOMS: atom_id res chain seq x y z
N MET A 1 12.73 -0.83 -28.34
CA MET A 1 12.78 -1.49 -27.02
C MET A 1 11.35 -1.69 -26.55
N TYR A 2 10.88 -2.93 -26.42
CA TYR A 2 9.57 -3.23 -25.85
C TYR A 2 9.78 -3.75 -24.42
N GLY A 3 10.02 -2.83 -23.48
CA GLY A 3 10.09 -3.16 -22.05
C GLY A 3 8.72 -2.93 -21.44
N LEU A 4 7.97 -3.99 -21.18
CA LEU A 4 6.70 -3.90 -20.48
C LEU A 4 6.97 -3.79 -18.96
N SER A 5 6.80 -2.60 -18.39
CA SER A 5 6.80 -2.41 -16.94
C SER A 5 5.41 -2.73 -16.39
N TRP A 6 5.25 -3.93 -15.86
CA TRP A 6 4.03 -4.34 -15.18
C TRP A 6 4.30 -4.42 -13.68
N GLN A 7 3.44 -3.81 -12.88
CA GLN A 7 3.52 -3.82 -11.43
C GLN A 7 2.25 -4.46 -10.89
N ILE A 8 2.40 -5.41 -9.97
CA ILE A 8 1.27 -6.06 -9.29
C ILE A 8 0.84 -5.12 -8.16
N VAL A 9 -0.22 -4.35 -8.38
CA VAL A 9 -0.76 -3.43 -7.37
C VAL A 9 -1.97 -4.08 -6.68
N PRO A 10 -1.98 -4.21 -5.35
CA PRO A 10 -3.14 -4.71 -4.61
C PRO A 10 -4.32 -3.75 -4.72
N ALA A 11 -5.54 -4.27 -4.90
CA ALA A 11 -6.76 -3.44 -4.92
C ALA A 11 -6.93 -2.64 -3.61
N VAL A 12 -6.58 -3.24 -2.47
CA VAL A 12 -6.66 -2.58 -1.16
C VAL A 12 -5.77 -1.35 -1.06
N LEU A 13 -4.67 -1.28 -1.83
CA LEU A 13 -3.80 -0.11 -1.84
C LEU A 13 -4.55 1.10 -2.40
N GLY A 14 -5.34 0.91 -3.45
CA GLY A 14 -6.20 1.96 -4.02
C GLY A 14 -7.23 2.45 -3.01
N GLU A 15 -7.82 1.54 -2.24
CA GLU A 15 -8.77 1.89 -1.17
C GLU A 15 -8.10 2.65 -0.02
N MET A 16 -6.93 2.20 0.45
CA MET A 16 -6.18 2.86 1.51
C MET A 16 -5.69 4.26 1.11
N MET A 17 -5.29 4.44 -0.15
CA MET A 17 -4.86 5.73 -0.69
C MET A 17 -6.04 6.69 -0.91
N SER A 18 -7.25 6.17 -1.11
CA SER A 18 -8.48 6.96 -1.26
C SER A 18 -9.21 7.20 0.07
N ASP A 19 -8.62 6.79 1.20
CA ASP A 19 -9.24 6.95 2.52
C ASP A 19 -9.38 8.45 2.87
N PRO A 20 -10.53 8.88 3.42
CA PRO A 20 -10.72 10.26 3.87
C PRO A 20 -9.81 10.70 5.02
N ASP A 21 -9.16 9.76 5.73
CA ASP A 21 -8.15 10.06 6.74
C ASP A 21 -6.74 10.20 6.11
N PRO A 22 -6.24 11.43 5.97
CA PRO A 22 -4.94 11.69 5.36
C PRO A 22 -3.77 11.12 6.19
N ALA A 23 -3.93 10.92 7.51
CA ALA A 23 -2.86 10.37 8.32
C ALA A 23 -2.64 8.87 8.02
N ARG A 24 -3.72 8.13 7.72
CA ARG A 24 -3.63 6.72 7.35
C ARG A 24 -3.06 6.53 5.95
N SER A 25 -3.49 7.34 4.98
CA SER A 25 -2.93 7.28 3.61
C SER A 25 -1.45 7.67 3.59
N GLN A 26 -1.04 8.64 4.40
CA GLN A 26 0.35 9.08 4.50
C GLN A 26 1.27 7.99 5.07
N ARG A 27 0.84 7.23 6.09
CA ARG A 27 1.61 6.08 6.60
C ARG A 27 1.79 4.97 5.56
N VAL A 28 0.73 4.69 4.79
CA VAL A 28 0.78 3.72 3.70
C VAL A 28 1.76 4.19 2.62
N MET A 29 1.70 5.47 2.24
CA MET A 29 2.63 6.08 1.29
C MET A 29 4.09 6.01 1.76
N GLU A 30 4.36 6.29 3.05
CA GLU A 30 5.70 6.19 3.62
C GLU A 30 6.24 4.75 3.61
N ALA A 31 5.38 3.76 3.87
CA ALA A 31 5.75 2.35 3.77
C ALA A 31 6.03 1.94 2.33
N LEU A 32 5.19 2.35 1.38
CA LEU A 32 5.35 2.09 -0.06
C LEU A 32 6.69 2.57 -0.60
N VAL A 33 7.10 3.80 -0.27
CA VAL A 33 8.35 4.40 -0.79
C VAL A 33 9.59 3.65 -0.29
N LYS A 34 9.50 3.00 0.87
CA LYS A 34 10.60 2.19 1.44
C LYS A 34 10.63 0.77 0.86
N MET A 35 9.56 0.31 0.23
CA MET A 35 9.42 -1.05 -0.27
C MET A 35 9.91 -1.20 -1.71
N LYS A 36 10.81 -2.16 -1.95
CA LYS A 36 11.15 -2.61 -3.32
C LYS A 36 10.12 -3.56 -3.92
N LYS A 37 9.33 -4.23 -3.07
CA LYS A 37 8.26 -5.16 -3.45
C LYS A 37 7.08 -4.91 -2.53
N LEU A 38 5.88 -4.83 -3.10
CA LEU A 38 4.66 -4.59 -2.33
C LEU A 38 4.36 -5.79 -1.43
N ASP A 39 4.38 -5.56 -0.12
CA ASP A 39 3.94 -6.52 0.89
C ASP A 39 2.59 -6.07 1.46
N LEU A 40 1.55 -6.87 1.21
CA LEU A 40 0.19 -6.57 1.65
C LEU A 40 0.08 -6.50 3.19
N ALA A 41 0.76 -7.39 3.91
CA ALA A 41 0.67 -7.47 5.36
C ALA A 41 1.36 -6.26 6.01
N GLU A 42 2.49 -5.85 5.45
CA GLU A 42 3.21 -4.67 5.94
C GLU A 42 2.44 -3.37 5.62
N LEU A 43 1.77 -3.30 4.46
CA LEU A 43 0.87 -2.18 4.12
C LEU A 43 -0.35 -2.11 5.03
N GLU A 44 -1.02 -3.24 5.33
CA GLU A 44 -2.13 -3.29 6.28
C GLU A 44 -1.70 -2.85 7.68
N LYS A 45 -0.50 -3.26 8.10
CA LYS A 45 0.09 -2.86 9.38
C LYS A 45 0.41 -1.36 9.41
N ALA A 46 0.98 -0.81 8.35
CA ALA A 46 1.26 0.62 8.23
C ALA A 46 -0.04 1.46 8.22
N TYR A 47 -1.08 0.96 7.57
CA TYR A 47 -2.41 1.55 7.57
C TYR A 47 -3.10 1.47 8.95
N GLY A 48 -2.73 0.48 9.78
CA GLY A 48 -3.35 0.23 11.08
C GLY A 48 -4.55 -0.71 11.04
N LYS A 49 -4.80 -1.38 9.90
CA LYS A 49 -5.70 -2.54 9.85
C LYS A 49 -4.97 -3.68 10.54
N THR A 50 -5.14 -3.76 11.86
CA THR A 50 -4.90 -5.03 12.56
C THR A 50 -6.05 -5.91 12.10
N LYS A 51 -5.79 -6.81 11.15
CA LYS A 51 -6.72 -7.90 10.86
C LYS A 51 -6.73 -8.76 12.12
N ALA A 52 -7.61 -8.39 13.07
CA ALA A 52 -7.98 -9.26 14.17
C ALA A 52 -8.57 -10.50 13.50
N ALA A 53 -7.80 -11.59 13.57
CA ALA A 53 -8.31 -12.93 13.33
C ALA A 53 -9.38 -13.25 14.39
#